data_AF-A0A351D052-F1
#
_entry.id   AF-A0A351D052-F1
#
_cell.length_a   1.000
_cell.length_b   1.000
_cell.length_c   1.000
_cell.angle_alpha   90.00
_cell.angle_beta   90.00
_cell.angle_gamma   90.00
#
_symmetry.space_group_name_H-M   'P 1'
#
loop_
_entity.id
_entity.type
_entity.pdbx_description
1 polymer ?
#
loop_
_entity_poly.entity_id
_entity_poly.type
_entity_poly.pdbx_seq_one_letter_code
_entity_poly.pdbx_strand_id
1 'polypeptide(L)'
;MYDEQTRTTYEMEVVEFRFINPHPFITAQIVDRSIEQASEATPDLWTLEMDNRWELVDLGFTNSTFKSGDKILVTANPSPYDDRALYVRALEHPVDGYRYEHNVRHLFKLQ
;
A
#
# COMPACT_ATOMS: atom_id res chain seq x y z
N MET A 1 1.49 16.55 -8.28
CA MET A 1 2.56 15.73 -8.86
C MET A 1 3.37 15.23 -7.68
N TYR A 2 3.42 13.92 -7.46
CA TYR A 2 4.17 13.32 -6.36
C TYR A 2 5.68 13.51 -6.60
N ASP A 3 6.45 13.77 -5.55
CA ASP A 3 7.91 13.81 -5.63
C ASP A 3 8.44 12.41 -5.97
N GLU A 4 8.95 12.23 -7.20
CA GLU A 4 9.42 10.93 -7.68
C GLU A 4 10.77 10.51 -7.06
N GLN A 5 11.49 11.43 -6.39
CA GLN A 5 12.84 11.18 -5.85
C GLN A 5 12.83 10.63 -4.42
N THR A 6 11.74 10.78 -3.67
CA THR A 6 11.61 10.28 -2.29
C THR A 6 10.62 9.11 -2.24
N ARG A 7 11.14 7.90 -2.51
CA ARG A 7 10.41 6.66 -2.24
C ARG A 7 10.80 6.17 -0.85
N THR A 8 9.83 6.08 0.03
CA THR A 8 10.03 5.51 1.37
C THR A 8 9.36 4.15 1.43
N THR A 9 10.01 3.19 2.09
CA THR A 9 9.46 1.86 2.33
C THR A 9 8.92 1.77 3.76
N TYR A 10 7.70 1.28 3.90
CA TYR A 10 6.98 1.13 5.16
C TYR A 10 6.62 -0.33 5.35
N GLU A 11 6.93 -0.89 6.52
CA GLU A 11 6.32 -2.15 6.96
C GLU A 11 5.00 -1.82 7.63
N MET A 12 3.90 -2.37 7.10
CA MET A 12 2.55 -2.02 7.54
C MET A 12 1.67 -3.24 7.78
N GLU A 13 0.68 -3.09 8.65
CA GLU A 13 -0.38 -4.06 8.90
C GLU A 13 -1.70 -3.52 8.33
N VAL A 14 -2.33 -4.32 7.48
CA VAL A 14 -3.62 -3.98 6.86
C VAL A 14 -4.72 -3.95 7.91
N VAL A 15 -5.52 -2.90 7.90
CA VAL A 15 -6.74 -2.77 8.70
C VAL A 15 -7.96 -3.01 7.83
N GLU A 16 -8.02 -2.40 6.65
CA GLU A 16 -9.12 -2.57 5.70
C GLU A 16 -8.61 -2.45 4.26
N PHE A 17 -9.22 -3.19 3.34
CA PHE A 17 -9.03 -3.00 1.91
C PHE A 17 -10.35 -2.71 1.21
N ARG A 18 -10.39 -1.58 0.49
CA ARG A 18 -11.57 -1.13 -0.23
C ARG A 18 -11.31 -1.16 -1.73
N PHE A 19 -11.79 -2.21 -2.38
CA PHE A 19 -11.67 -2.42 -3.83
C PHE A 19 -12.76 -1.70 -4.63
N ILE A 20 -12.74 -0.36 -4.57
CA ILE A 20 -13.76 0.53 -5.15
C ILE A 20 -13.25 1.27 -6.40
N ASN A 21 -14.15 1.96 -7.12
CA ASN A 21 -13.84 2.77 -8.30
C ASN A 21 -13.78 4.26 -7.92
N PRO A 22 -12.82 5.07 -8.40
CA PRO A 22 -11.78 4.72 -9.39
C PRO A 22 -10.53 4.04 -8.80
N HIS A 23 -10.07 4.48 -7.63
CA HIS A 23 -8.85 4.00 -7.00
C HIS A 23 -9.18 3.17 -5.75
N PRO A 24 -8.85 1.87 -5.77
CA PRO A 24 -8.79 1.07 -4.56
C PRO A 24 -7.79 1.65 -3.57
N PHE A 25 -8.05 1.44 -2.29
CA PHE A 25 -7.13 1.84 -1.24
C PHE A 25 -7.11 0.87 -0.08
N ILE A 26 -6.00 0.89 0.64
CA ILE A 26 -5.78 0.12 1.86
C ILE A 26 -5.68 1.10 3.02
N THR A 27 -6.43 0.85 4.09
CA THR A 27 -6.16 1.48 5.39
C THR A 27 -5.21 0.57 6.15
N ALA A 28 -4.06 1.10 6.60
CA ALA A 28 -3.03 0.31 7.26
C ALA A 28 -2.35 1.10 8.38
N GLN A 29 -1.70 0.40 9.30
CA GLN A 29 -0.89 0.99 10.37
C GLN A 29 0.58 0.64 10.21
N ILE A 30 1.48 1.59 10.52
CA ILE A 30 2.92 1.34 10.50
C ILE A 30 3.28 0.34 11.60
N VAL A 31 4.04 -0.71 11.23
CA VAL A 31 4.57 -1.72 12.14
C VAL A 31 5.97 -1.32 12.64
N ASP A 32 6.83 -0.83 11.73
CA ASP A 32 8.17 -0.37 12.07
C ASP A 32 8.15 1.08 12.60
N ARG A 33 8.25 1.20 13.92
CA ARG A 33 8.23 2.48 14.64
C ARG A 33 9.55 3.25 14.59
N SER A 34 10.58 2.72 13.91
CA SER A 34 11.82 3.48 13.67
C SER A 34 11.64 4.58 12.61
N ILE A 35 10.51 4.56 11.89
CA ILE A 35 10.15 5.58 10.92
C ILE A 35 9.66 6.83 11.66
N GLU A 36 10.28 7.98 11.37
CA GLU A 36 10.05 9.27 12.05
C GLU A 36 8.58 9.72 12.01
N GLN A 37 7.80 9.26 11.04
CA GLN A 37 6.38 9.57 10.91
C GLN A 37 5.46 8.74 11.82
N ALA A 38 5.95 7.71 12.52
CA ALA A 38 5.14 6.87 13.39
C ALA A 38 4.75 7.59 14.69
N SER A 39 3.45 7.74 14.94
CA SER A 39 2.92 8.34 16.19
C SER A 39 2.76 7.32 17.33
N GLU A 40 3.12 7.70 18.57
CA GLU A 40 2.96 6.84 19.76
C GLU A 40 1.57 6.91 20.42
N ALA A 41 0.74 7.92 20.11
CA ALA A 41 -0.43 8.26 20.94
C ALA A 41 -1.80 7.80 20.38
N THR A 42 -1.87 7.35 19.13
CA THR A 42 -3.11 6.86 18.46
C THR A 42 -2.74 5.77 17.45
N PRO A 43 -3.64 4.83 17.08
CA PRO A 43 -3.39 3.96 15.94
C PRO A 43 -3.12 4.85 14.74
N ASP A 44 -1.88 4.81 14.27
CA ASP A 44 -1.38 5.66 13.21
C ASP A 44 -1.86 5.07 11.89
N LEU A 45 -3.11 5.40 11.54
CA LEU A 45 -3.79 4.89 10.36
C LEU A 45 -3.43 5.74 9.15
N TRP A 46 -2.97 5.05 8.11
CA TRP A 46 -2.57 5.61 6.83
C TRP A 46 -3.49 5.10 5.73
N THR A 47 -3.72 5.96 4.74
CA THR A 47 -4.41 5.59 3.50
C THR A 47 -3.38 5.34 2.41
N LEU A 48 -3.39 4.13 1.86
CA LEU A 48 -2.53 3.72 0.74
C LEU A 48 -3.38 3.68 -0.53
N GLU A 49 -3.23 4.67 -1.40
CA GLU A 49 -3.90 4.72 -2.70
C GLU A 49 -3.15 3.88 -3.74
N MET A 50 -3.88 3.12 -4.56
CA MET A 50 -3.33 2.25 -5.60
C MET A 50 -3.74 2.71 -7.01
N ASP A 51 -3.22 2.01 -8.03
CA ASP A 51 -3.61 2.23 -9.44
C ASP A 51 -5.11 1.97 -9.66
N ASN A 52 -5.62 2.29 -10.85
CA ASN A 52 -7.05 2.18 -11.11
C ASN A 52 -7.55 0.76 -10.90
N ARG A 53 -8.78 0.63 -10.40
CA ARG A 53 -9.41 -0.67 -10.14
C ARG A 53 -9.35 -1.61 -11.33
N TRP A 54 -9.52 -1.10 -12.56
CA TRP A 54 -9.49 -1.91 -13.78
C TRP A 54 -8.12 -2.52 -14.05
N GLU A 55 -7.04 -1.76 -13.81
CA GLU A 55 -5.67 -2.25 -13.94
C GLU A 55 -5.39 -3.35 -12.90
N LEU A 56 -5.88 -3.16 -11.68
CA LEU A 56 -5.73 -4.16 -10.62
C LEU A 56 -6.56 -5.43 -10.89
N VAL A 57 -7.75 -5.31 -11.50
CA VAL A 57 -8.55 -6.48 -11.93
C VAL A 57 -7.76 -7.33 -12.95
N ASP A 58 -7.07 -6.70 -13.90
CA ASP A 58 -6.25 -7.41 -14.89
C ASP A 58 -5.06 -8.15 -14.24
N LEU A 59 -4.63 -7.70 -13.07
CA LEU A 59 -3.63 -8.37 -12.23
C LEU A 59 -4.20 -9.45 -11.29
N GLY A 60 -5.52 -9.64 -11.28
CA GLY A 60 -6.22 -10.63 -10.48
C GLY A 60 -6.64 -10.15 -9.09
N PHE A 61 -6.61 -8.84 -8.81
CA PHE A 61 -7.06 -8.30 -7.53
C PHE A 61 -8.59 -8.35 -7.43
N THR A 62 -9.06 -8.59 -6.21
CA THR A 62 -10.48 -8.66 -5.84
C THR A 62 -10.68 -8.01 -4.49
N ASN A 63 -11.93 -7.83 -4.03
CA ASN A 63 -12.20 -7.29 -2.70
C ASN A 63 -11.64 -8.12 -1.53
N SER A 64 -11.15 -9.34 -1.79
CA SER A 64 -10.57 -10.24 -0.79
C SER A 64 -9.05 -10.39 -0.91
N THR A 65 -8.39 -9.62 -1.78
CA THR A 65 -6.94 -9.71 -2.00
C THR A 65 -6.13 -9.35 -0.76
N PHE A 66 -6.59 -8.37 0.01
CA PHE A 66 -6.00 -8.04 1.31
C PHE A 66 -7.06 -8.18 2.39
N LYS A 67 -6.63 -8.63 3.56
CA LYS A 67 -7.44 -8.88 4.74
C LYS A 67 -6.83 -8.14 5.92
N SER A 68 -7.67 -7.83 6.91
CA SER A 68 -7.17 -7.29 8.17
C SER A 68 -6.13 -8.23 8.80
N GLY A 69 -5.01 -7.65 9.23
CA GLY A 69 -3.88 -8.36 9.82
C GLY A 69 -2.78 -8.75 8.83
N ASP A 70 -3.02 -8.63 7.51
CA ASP A 70 -1.96 -8.90 6.52
C ASP A 70 -0.78 -7.94 6.73
N LYS A 71 0.43 -8.50 6.70
CA LYS A 71 1.68 -7.74 6.75
C LYS A 71 2.12 -7.48 5.34
N ILE A 72 2.37 -6.21 5.02
CA ILE A 72 2.79 -5.76 3.70
C ILE A 72 4.02 -4.86 3.80
N LEU A 73 4.88 -4.93 2.78
CA LEU A 73 5.98 -4.00 2.61
C LEU A 73 5.65 -3.05 1.47
N VAL A 74 5.53 -1.77 1.77
CA VAL A 74 4.99 -0.76 0.85
C VAL A 74 6.05 0.25 0.53
N THR A 75 6.46 0.34 -0.74
CA THR A 75 7.24 1.46 -1.24
C THR A 75 6.27 2.49 -1.82
N ALA A 76 6.30 3.72 -1.31
CA ALA A 76 5.33 4.75 -1.68
C ALA A 76 5.91 6.16 -1.73
N ASN A 77 5.15 7.07 -2.34
CA ASN A 77 5.37 8.51 -2.23
C ASN A 77 4.36 9.11 -1.26
N PRO A 78 4.79 10.00 -0.34
CA PRO A 78 3.87 10.78 0.48
C PRO A 78 2.98 11.70 -0.35
N SER A 79 1.73 11.86 0.08
CA SER A 79 0.84 12.86 -0.50
C SER A 79 1.29 14.27 -0.11
N PRO A 80 1.28 15.23 -1.05
CA PRO A 80 1.52 16.64 -0.71
C PRO A 80 0.30 17.32 -0.06
N TYR A 81 -0.85 16.64 0.01
CA TYR A 81 -2.12 17.21 0.48
C TYR A 81 -2.63 16.61 1.80
N ASP A 82 -2.14 15.42 2.16
CA ASP A 82 -2.57 14.67 3.34
C ASP A 82 -1.32 14.01 3.94
N ASP A 83 -1.03 14.33 5.20
CA ASP A 83 0.15 13.85 5.92
C ASP A 83 0.09 12.35 6.26
N ARG A 84 -1.08 11.72 6.06
CA ARG A 84 -1.33 10.29 6.31
C ARG A 84 -1.77 9.54 5.07
N ALA A 85 -1.55 10.09 3.89
CA ALA A 85 -1.80 9.42 2.62
C ALA A 85 -0.51 9.11 1.87
N LEU A 86 -0.44 7.92 1.31
CA LEU A 86 0.66 7.42 0.50
C LEU A 86 0.13 6.94 -0.84
N TYR A 87 0.85 7.24 -1.93
CA TYR A 87 0.60 6.62 -3.22
C TYR A 87 1.52 5.42 -3.41
N VAL A 88 0.95 4.23 -3.56
CA VAL A 88 1.68 2.96 -3.66
C VAL A 88 2.44 2.89 -4.99
N ARG A 89 3.76 2.72 -4.90
CA ARG A 89 4.64 2.45 -6.05
C ARG A 89 4.99 0.97 -6.17
N ALA A 90 5.12 0.31 -5.03
CA ALA A 90 5.20 -1.14 -4.96
C ALA A 90 4.64 -1.64 -3.64
N LEU A 91 4.14 -2.87 -3.66
CA LEU A 91 3.61 -3.56 -2.50
C LEU A 91 4.04 -5.03 -2.57
N GLU A 92 4.69 -5.50 -1.52
CA GLU A 92 4.98 -6.91 -1.33
C GLU A 92 4.01 -7.52 -0.33
N HIS A 93 3.44 -8.66 -0.68
CA HIS A 93 2.65 -9.50 0.21
C HIS A 93 3.48 -10.74 0.56
N PRO A 94 4.29 -10.72 1.63
CA PRO A 94 5.25 -11.78 1.95
C PRO A 94 4.61 -13.16 2.16
N VAL A 95 3.41 -13.22 2.77
CA VAL A 95 2.72 -14.49 3.02
C VAL A 95 2.23 -15.15 1.73
N ASP A 96 1.60 -14.37 0.84
CA ASP A 96 1.11 -14.83 -0.46
C ASP A 96 2.21 -14.89 -1.54
N GLY A 97 3.41 -14.38 -1.23
CA GLY A 97 4.61 -14.55 -2.04
C GLY A 97 4.63 -13.74 -3.34
N TYR A 98 4.00 -12.56 -3.37
CA TYR A 98 3.99 -11.70 -4.55
C TYR A 98 4.41 -10.26 -4.29
N ARG A 99 4.81 -9.59 -5.35
CA ARG A 99 5.05 -8.15 -5.42
C ARG A 99 4.27 -7.53 -6.57
N TYR A 100 3.50 -6.51 -6.22
CA TYR A 100 2.86 -5.57 -7.12
C TYR A 100 3.78 -4.37 -7.31
N GLU A 101 3.88 -3.85 -8.52
CA GLU A 101 4.48 -2.54 -8.81
C GLU A 101 3.49 -1.72 -9.64
N HIS A 102 3.53 -0.40 -9.52
CA HIS A 102 2.64 0.46 -10.28
C HIS A 102 2.90 0.35 -11.80
N ASN A 103 1.86 0.51 -12.62
CA ASN A 103 1.91 0.44 -14.09
C ASN A 103 2.44 -0.88 -14.67
N VAL A 104 2.33 -2.00 -13.95
CA VAL A 104 2.72 -3.33 -14.45
C VAL A 104 1.54 -4.11 -15.03
N ARG A 105 1.85 -5.17 -15.78
CA ARG A 105 0.87 -6.11 -16.35
C ARG A 105 0.87 -7.49 -15.71
N HIS A 106 1.75 -7.73 -14.74
CA HIS A 106 1.83 -8.98 -14.00
C HIS A 106 2.43 -8.74 -12.62
N LEU A 107 2.11 -9.63 -11.68
CA LEU A 107 2.75 -9.66 -10.37
C LEU A 107 4.08 -10.39 -10.45
N PHE A 108 5.07 -9.91 -9.70
CA PHE A 108 6.34 -10.60 -9.52
C PHE A 108 6.18 -11.62 -8.39
N LYS A 109 6.83 -12.77 -8.51
CA LYS A 109 6.91 -13.75 -7.42
C LYS A 109 8.08 -13.41 -6.51
N LEU A 110 7.88 -13.49 -5.21
CA LEU A 110 8.97 -13.47 -4.23
C LEU A 110 9.64 -14.85 -4.25
N GLN A 111 10.98 -14.88 -4.25
CA GLN A 111 11.79 -16.10 -4.29
C GLN A 111 12.04 -16.68 -2.90
#